data_AF-A0A2V9FHY3-F1
#
_entry.id   AF-A0A2V9FHY3-F1
#
_cell.length_a   1.000
_cell.length_b   1.000
_cell.length_c   1.000
_cell.angle_alpha   90.00
_cell.angle_beta   90.00
_cell.angle_gamma   90.00
#
_symmetry.space_group_name_H-M   'P 1'
#
loop_
_entity.id
_entity.type
_entity.pdbx_description
1 polymer ?
#
loop_
_entity_poly.entity_id
_entity_poly.type
_entity_poly.pdbx_seq_one_letter_code
_entity_poly.pdbx_strand_id
1 'polypeptide(L)'
;MTCLFYLFVLIAVTGPTVFMWSFWRDAKGRQWNYTTDTSREMYVDVVKTLITASGIGVALVASASGRALDSIAKFSARVGVVSLIVCISASLVTMLALTRGHERARSRNIEAGRSGEEGQLLDFELLFILIPGGIALASFLVGILFLGRVTFHT
;
A
#
# COMPACT_ATOMS: atom_id res chain seq x y z
N MET A 1 -27.31 7.60 -0.88
CA MET A 1 -25.93 7.70 -0.37
C MET A 1 -25.12 6.41 -0.53
N THR A 2 -25.72 5.24 -0.38
CA THR A 2 -25.04 3.93 -0.55
C THR A 2 -24.37 3.74 -1.92
N CYS A 3 -25.04 4.09 -3.01
CA CYS A 3 -24.49 3.94 -4.37
C CYS A 3 -23.20 4.78 -4.57
N LEU A 4 -23.19 6.01 -4.06
CA LEU A 4 -22.05 6.92 -4.13
C LEU A 4 -20.87 6.41 -3.26
N PHE A 5 -21.14 5.83 -2.09
CA PHE A 5 -20.11 5.18 -1.27
C PHE A 5 -19.43 4.01 -1.99
N TYR A 6 -20.20 3.12 -2.62
CA TYR A 6 -19.61 1.99 -3.36
C TYR A 6 -18.87 2.44 -4.61
N LEU A 7 -19.27 3.56 -5.22
CA LEU A 7 -18.50 4.20 -6.29
C LEU A 7 -17.15 4.68 -5.77
N PHE A 8 -17.08 5.31 -4.59
CA PHE A 8 -15.80 5.66 -3.96
C PHE A 8 -14.95 4.45 -3.63
N VAL A 9 -15.53 3.36 -3.12
CA VAL A 9 -14.81 2.11 -2.87
C VAL A 9 -14.24 1.55 -4.17
N LEU A 10 -15.01 1.58 -5.26
CA LEU A 10 -14.55 1.14 -6.57
C LEU A 10 -13.37 2.00 -7.05
N ILE A 11 -13.46 3.33 -6.93
CA ILE A 11 -12.35 4.24 -7.25
C ILE A 11 -11.12 3.97 -6.36
N ALA A 12 -11.31 3.70 -5.07
CA ALA A 12 -10.23 3.39 -4.14
C ALA A 12 -9.49 2.09 -4.47
N VAL A 13 -10.13 1.16 -5.19
CA VAL A 13 -9.51 -0.06 -5.70
C VAL A 13 -8.90 0.18 -7.08
N THR A 14 -9.65 0.76 -8.02
CA THR A 14 -9.20 0.93 -9.40
C THR A 14 -8.13 2.00 -9.54
N GLY A 15 -8.17 3.06 -8.73
CA GLY A 15 -7.23 4.17 -8.75
C GLY A 15 -5.78 3.72 -8.55
N PRO A 16 -5.45 3.01 -7.45
CA PRO A 16 -4.13 2.41 -7.26
C PRO A 16 -3.71 1.50 -8.40
N THR A 17 -4.62 0.65 -8.91
CA THR A 17 -4.31 -0.26 -10.03
C THR A 17 -3.96 0.50 -11.32
N VAL A 18 -4.74 1.54 -11.67
CA VAL A 18 -4.48 2.38 -12.84
C VAL A 18 -3.18 3.16 -12.67
N PHE A 19 -2.93 3.72 -11.49
CA PHE A 19 -1.69 4.43 -11.18
C PHE A 19 -0.48 3.51 -11.36
N MET A 20 -0.52 2.30 -10.80
CA MET A 20 0.55 1.33 -10.96
C MET A 20 0.74 0.86 -12.39
N TRP A 21 -0.34 0.66 -13.12
CA TRP A 21 -0.26 0.29 -14.53
C TRP A 21 0.40 1.40 -15.36
N SER A 22 0.03 2.66 -15.12
CA SER A 22 0.66 3.81 -15.76
C SER A 22 2.15 3.86 -15.41
N PHE A 23 2.48 3.72 -14.12
CA PHE A 23 3.86 3.75 -13.65
C PHE A 23 4.68 2.62 -14.29
N TRP A 24 4.17 1.39 -14.29
CA TRP A 24 4.82 0.25 -14.91
C TRP A 24 5.07 0.46 -16.41
N ARG A 25 4.06 0.94 -17.14
CA ARG A 25 4.17 1.24 -18.57
C ARG A 25 5.21 2.33 -18.84
N ASP A 26 5.19 3.38 -18.04
CA ASP A 26 6.12 4.50 -18.20
C ASP A 26 7.55 4.10 -17.80
N ALA A 27 7.69 3.25 -16.78
CA ALA A 27 8.97 2.68 -16.36
C ALA A 27 9.60 1.79 -17.46
N LYS A 28 8.78 0.99 -18.14
CA LYS A 28 9.18 0.24 -19.35
C LYS A 28 9.57 1.15 -20.51
N GLY A 29 8.79 2.20 -20.79
CA GLY A 29 8.98 3.07 -21.94
C GLY A 29 10.15 4.05 -21.79
N ARG A 30 10.48 4.46 -20.56
CA ARG A 30 11.49 5.49 -20.26
C ARG A 30 12.71 4.97 -19.49
N GLN A 31 12.77 3.67 -19.23
CA GLN A 31 13.80 3.03 -18.41
C GLN A 31 13.93 3.61 -16.99
N TRP A 32 12.82 4.02 -16.37
CA TRP A 32 12.78 4.54 -14.99
C TRP A 32 12.87 3.44 -13.91
N ASN A 33 13.57 2.34 -14.20
CA ASN A 33 13.71 1.20 -13.30
C ASN A 33 14.90 1.35 -12.34
N TYR A 34 15.43 2.57 -12.16
CA TYR A 34 16.55 2.83 -11.28
C TYR A 34 16.08 3.07 -9.85
N THR A 35 16.76 2.46 -8.90
CA THR A 35 16.59 2.69 -7.46
C THR A 35 17.85 3.31 -6.87
N THR A 36 17.65 4.32 -6.05
CA THR A 36 18.69 4.98 -5.23
C THR A 36 18.40 4.76 -3.75
N ASP A 37 19.41 4.89 -2.90
CA ASP A 37 19.22 4.77 -1.45
C ASP A 37 18.17 5.77 -0.92
N THR A 38 18.19 7.01 -1.40
CA THR A 38 17.21 8.04 -1.03
C THR A 38 15.77 7.66 -1.43
N SER A 39 15.59 7.11 -2.64
CA SER A 39 14.27 6.66 -3.09
C SER A 39 13.74 5.51 -2.23
N ARG A 40 14.61 4.56 -1.88
CA ARG A 40 14.29 3.43 -1.02
C ARG A 40 13.86 3.91 0.36
N GLU A 41 14.62 4.80 0.99
CA GLU A 41 14.30 5.35 2.30
C GLU A 41 12.94 6.04 2.31
N MET A 42 12.66 6.87 1.30
CA MET A 42 11.37 7.55 1.17
C MET A 42 10.20 6.55 1.04
N TYR A 43 10.33 5.52 0.19
CA TYR A 43 9.27 4.51 0.05
C TYR A 43 9.09 3.70 1.33
N VAL A 44 10.18 3.36 2.02
CA VAL A 44 10.14 2.68 3.31
C VAL A 44 9.42 3.53 4.35
N ASP A 45 9.66 4.83 4.39
CA ASP A 45 8.99 5.73 5.33
C ASP A 45 7.49 5.86 5.04
N VAL A 46 7.09 5.94 3.77
CA VAL A 46 5.67 5.89 3.37
C VAL A 46 5.02 4.58 3.84
N VAL A 47 5.70 3.45 3.66
CA VAL A 47 5.20 2.13 4.10
C VAL A 47 5.07 2.08 5.62
N LYS A 48 6.04 2.60 6.39
CA LYS A 48 5.93 2.71 7.85
C LYS A 48 4.72 3.56 8.24
N THR A 49 4.52 4.71 7.60
CA THR A 49 3.37 5.58 7.87
C THR A 49 2.05 4.85 7.61
N LEU A 50 1.92 4.09 6.52
CA LEU A 50 0.74 3.28 6.23
C LEU A 50 0.47 2.23 7.30
N ILE A 51 1.52 1.53 7.77
CA ILE A 51 1.41 0.54 8.85
C ILE A 51 0.93 1.22 10.13
N THR A 52 1.56 2.33 10.52
CA THR A 52 1.21 3.08 11.73
C THR A 52 -0.23 3.60 11.68
N ALA A 53 -0.62 4.25 10.58
CA ALA A 53 -1.97 4.78 10.40
C ALA A 53 -3.02 3.66 10.43
N SER A 54 -2.73 2.52 9.78
CA SER A 54 -3.60 1.34 9.81
C SER A 54 -3.73 0.77 11.22
N GLY A 55 -2.62 0.67 11.96
CA GLY A 55 -2.62 0.21 13.35
C GLY A 55 -3.46 1.09 14.27
N ILE A 56 -3.33 2.42 14.12
CA ILE A 56 -4.18 3.39 14.84
C ILE A 56 -5.66 3.18 14.50
N GLY A 57 -6.00 3.02 13.22
CA GLY A 57 -7.37 2.76 12.77
C GLY A 57 -7.96 1.50 13.41
N VAL A 58 -7.19 0.40 13.46
CA VAL A 58 -7.62 -0.85 14.11
C VAL A 58 -7.81 -0.67 15.62
N ALA A 59 -6.90 0.03 16.30
CA ALA A 59 -7.00 0.30 17.74
C ALA A 59 -8.22 1.16 18.09
N LEU A 60 -8.54 2.16 17.26
CA LEU A 60 -9.75 2.98 17.42
C LEU A 60 -11.02 2.13 17.32
N VAL A 61 -11.11 1.22 16.35
CA VAL A 61 -12.27 0.31 16.26
C VAL A 61 -12.34 -0.62 17.46
N ALA A 62 -11.21 -1.18 17.88
CA ALA A 62 -11.15 -2.07 19.04
C ALA A 62 -11.66 -1.35 20.31
N SER A 63 -11.23 -0.11 20.54
CA SER A 63 -11.72 0.70 21.67
C SER A 63 -13.20 1.10 21.57
N ALA A 64 -13.74 1.27 20.35
CA ALA A 64 -15.15 1.57 20.13
C ALA A 64 -16.07 0.33 20.20
N SER A 65 -15.52 -0.88 20.13
CA SER A 65 -16.29 -2.14 20.03
C SER A 65 -17.15 -2.49 21.25
N GLY A 66 -16.92 -1.83 22.40
CA GLY A 66 -17.76 -1.95 23.59
C GLY A 66 -19.05 -1.14 23.56
N ARG A 67 -19.28 -0.31 22.53
CA ARG A 67 -20.50 0.51 22.39
C ARG A 67 -21.57 -0.25 21.60
N ALA A 68 -22.84 0.00 21.92
CA ALA A 68 -23.97 -0.53 21.17
C ALA A 68 -24.00 0.07 19.77
N LEU A 69 -23.42 -0.64 18.80
CA LEU A 69 -23.41 -0.27 17.39
C LEU A 69 -24.55 -0.94 16.63
N ASP A 70 -25.14 -0.20 15.70
CA ASP A 70 -26.06 -0.72 14.69
C ASP A 70 -25.41 -1.83 13.86
N SER A 71 -26.24 -2.72 13.30
CA SER A 71 -25.78 -3.86 12.48
C SER A 71 -24.93 -3.41 11.27
N ILE A 72 -25.28 -2.27 10.67
CA ILE A 72 -24.56 -1.68 9.53
C ILE A 72 -23.18 -1.14 9.95
N ALA A 73 -23.09 -0.53 11.13
CA ALA A 73 -21.84 -0.04 11.70
C ALA A 73 -20.90 -1.20 12.06
N LYS A 74 -21.43 -2.29 12.63
CA LYS A 74 -20.66 -3.51 12.93
C LYS A 74 -20.09 -4.15 11.66
N PHE A 75 -20.90 -4.27 10.60
CA PHE A 75 -20.43 -4.80 9.33
C PHE A 75 -19.32 -3.91 8.73
N SER A 76 -19.53 -2.59 8.72
CA SER A 76 -18.54 -1.64 8.19
C SER A 76 -17.24 -1.65 8.98
N ALA A 77 -17.30 -1.70 10.30
CA ALA A 77 -16.13 -1.83 11.17
C ALA A 77 -15.35 -3.12 10.90
N ARG A 78 -16.04 -4.25 10.72
CA ARG A 78 -15.40 -5.54 10.40
C ARG A 78 -14.65 -5.47 9.07
N VAL A 79 -15.30 -4.97 8.02
CA VAL A 79 -14.67 -4.82 6.69
C VAL A 79 -13.49 -3.86 6.78
N GLY A 80 -13.64 -2.73 7.47
CA GLY A 80 -12.58 -1.76 7.68
C GLY A 80 -11.35 -2.37 8.36
N VAL A 81 -11.53 -3.08 9.47
CA VAL A 81 -10.45 -3.74 10.22
C VAL A 81 -9.74 -4.80 9.37
N VAL A 82 -10.50 -5.67 8.69
CA VAL A 82 -9.90 -6.70 7.81
C VAL A 82 -9.05 -6.04 6.71
N SER A 83 -9.57 -4.97 6.10
CA SER A 83 -8.85 -4.23 5.05
C SER A 83 -7.57 -3.57 5.59
N LEU A 84 -7.59 -3.00 6.79
CA LEU A 84 -6.41 -2.43 7.42
C LEU A 84 -5.36 -3.49 7.81
N ILE A 85 -5.79 -4.68 8.25
CA ILE A 85 -4.87 -5.80 8.51
C ILE A 85 -4.21 -6.26 7.21
N VAL A 86 -4.99 -6.37 6.12
CA VAL A 86 -4.44 -6.67 4.78
C VAL A 86 -3.43 -5.60 4.38
N CYS A 87 -3.73 -4.32 4.58
CA CYS A 87 -2.79 -3.22 4.34
C CYS A 87 -1.47 -3.42 5.10
N ILE A 88 -1.51 -3.69 6.40
CA ILE A 88 -0.31 -3.91 7.21
C ILE A 88 0.51 -5.09 6.66
N SER A 89 -0.14 -6.21 6.38
CA SER A 89 0.55 -7.41 5.87
C SER A 89 1.18 -7.17 4.49
N ALA A 90 0.46 -6.54 3.56
CA ALA A 90 0.96 -6.22 2.23
C ALA A 90 2.09 -5.17 2.27
N SER A 91 2.00 -4.19 3.19
CA SER A 91 3.04 -3.21 3.46
C SER A 91 4.34 -3.87 3.93
N LEU A 92 4.28 -4.85 4.85
CA LEU A 92 5.46 -5.61 5.28
C LEU A 92 6.12 -6.37 4.12
N VAL A 93 5.32 -7.03 3.28
CA VAL A 93 5.82 -7.70 2.08
C VAL A 93 6.46 -6.70 1.11
N THR A 94 5.85 -5.55 0.90
CA THR A 94 6.37 -4.48 0.05
C THR A 94 7.71 -3.96 0.57
N MET A 95 7.84 -3.75 1.89
CA MET A 95 9.08 -3.31 2.51
C MET A 95 10.22 -4.32 2.32
N LEU A 96 9.95 -5.61 2.51
CA LEU A 96 10.93 -6.68 2.27
C LEU A 96 11.30 -6.80 0.79
N ALA A 97 10.32 -6.66 -0.12
CA ALA A 97 10.55 -6.68 -1.55
C ALA A 97 11.42 -5.49 -2.00
N LEU A 98 11.16 -4.29 -1.47
CA LEU A 98 11.94 -3.07 -1.73
C LEU A 98 13.39 -3.21 -1.28
N THR A 99 13.62 -3.67 -0.05
CA THR A 99 14.98 -3.81 0.50
C THR A 99 15.77 -4.87 -0.27
N ARG A 100 15.19 -6.05 -0.50
CA ARG A 100 15.83 -7.13 -1.25
C ARG A 100 16.04 -6.79 -2.73
N GLY A 101 15.07 -6.13 -3.35
CA GLY A 101 15.17 -5.68 -4.74
C GLY A 101 16.29 -4.65 -4.91
N HIS A 102 16.38 -3.70 -3.98
CA HIS A 102 17.45 -2.71 -3.97
C HIS A 102 18.83 -3.33 -3.74
N GLU A 103 18.99 -4.23 -2.76
CA GLU A 103 20.25 -4.94 -2.51
C GLU A 103 20.74 -5.70 -3.75
N ARG A 104 19.84 -6.43 -4.43
CA ARG A 104 20.16 -7.16 -5.66
C ARG A 104 20.52 -6.23 -6.80
N ALA A 105 19.76 -5.16 -7.00
CA ALA A 105 20.02 -4.17 -8.03
C ALA A 105 21.37 -3.49 -7.83
N ARG A 106 21.71 -3.17 -6.57
CA ARG A 106 22.99 -2.59 -6.18
C ARG A 106 24.15 -3.54 -6.38
N SER A 107 24.03 -4.81 -5.96
CA SER A 107 25.08 -5.84 -6.17
C SER A 107 25.45 -5.97 -7.65
N ARG A 108 24.44 -6.06 -8.53
CA ARG A 108 24.66 -6.13 -9.97
C ARG A 108 25.37 -4.90 -10.53
N ASN A 109 25.06 -3.70 -10.00
CA ASN A 109 25.68 -2.47 -10.49
C ASN A 109 27.15 -2.37 -10.04
N ILE A 110 27.47 -2.81 -8.82
CA ILE A 110 28.85 -2.89 -8.30
C ILE A 110 29.65 -3.94 -9.09
N GLU A 111 29.09 -5.13 -9.34
CA GLU A 111 29.71 -6.18 -10.15
C GLU A 111 29.98 -5.72 -11.60
N ALA A 112 29.14 -4.84 -12.14
CA ALA A 112 29.33 -4.20 -13.44
C ALA A 112 30.37 -3.07 -13.44
N GLY A 113 31.04 -2.81 -12.32
CA GLY A 113 32.07 -1.76 -12.19
C GLY A 113 31.51 -0.33 -12.18
N ARG A 114 30.22 -0.15 -11.92
CA ARG A 114 29.56 1.17 -11.82
C ARG A 114 29.48 1.62 -10.36
N SER A 115 29.14 2.90 -10.13
CA SER A 115 29.02 3.45 -8.77
C SER A 115 27.98 2.67 -7.95
N GLY A 116 28.30 2.41 -6.69
CA GLY A 116 27.45 1.62 -5.78
C GLY A 116 26.28 2.38 -5.15
N GLU A 117 25.88 3.52 -5.71
CA GLU A 117 24.82 4.40 -5.17
C GLU A 117 23.45 4.19 -5.84
N GLU A 118 23.44 3.53 -7.00
CA GLU A 118 22.23 3.25 -7.77
C GLU A 118 22.19 1.78 -8.20
N GLY A 119 21.01 1.29 -8.55
CA GLY A 119 20.84 -0.04 -9.12
C GLY A 119 19.63 -0.09 -10.05
N GLN A 120 19.73 -0.85 -11.14
CA GLN A 120 18.60 -1.08 -12.03
C GLN A 120 17.82 -2.33 -11.59
N LEU A 121 16.54 -2.15 -11.31
CA LEU A 121 15.59 -3.22 -11.01
C LEU A 121 15.22 -3.97 -12.29
N LEU A 122 15.13 -5.30 -12.19
CA LEU A 122 14.54 -6.11 -13.24
C LEU A 122 13.01 -5.95 -13.23
N ASP A 123 12.38 -6.18 -14.37
CA ASP A 123 10.93 -6.12 -14.51
C ASP A 123 10.22 -6.96 -13.43
N PHE A 124 10.65 -8.21 -13.23
CA PHE A 124 10.06 -9.08 -12.20
C PHE A 124 10.21 -8.54 -10.78
N GLU A 125 11.35 -7.91 -10.45
CA GLU A 125 11.58 -7.31 -9.13
C GLU A 125 10.69 -6.09 -8.93
N LEU A 126 10.57 -5.25 -9.97
CA LEU A 126 9.67 -4.09 -9.97
C LEU A 126 8.22 -4.54 -9.79
N LEU A 127 7.79 -5.61 -10.46
CA LEU A 127 6.42 -6.13 -10.36
C LEU A 127 6.13 -6.72 -8.98
N PHE A 128 7.13 -7.40 -8.39
CA PHE A 128 7.06 -7.97 -7.05
C PHE A 128 7.03 -6.90 -5.94
N ILE A 129 7.53 -5.70 -6.22
CA ILE A 129 7.40 -4.53 -5.34
C ILE A 129 6.05 -3.83 -5.56
N LEU A 130 5.67 -3.63 -6.82
CA LEU A 130 4.48 -2.88 -7.18
C LEU A 130 3.22 -3.58 -6.67
N ILE A 131 3.00 -4.85 -7.02
CA ILE A 131 1.76 -5.60 -6.69
C ILE A 131 1.39 -5.49 -5.20
N PRO A 132 2.26 -5.87 -4.24
CA PRO A 132 1.92 -5.76 -2.84
C PRO A 132 1.75 -4.30 -2.39
N GLY A 133 2.50 -3.35 -2.95
CA GLY A 133 2.31 -1.92 -2.66
C GLY A 133 0.94 -1.40 -3.11
N GLY A 134 0.47 -1.86 -4.27
CA GLY A 134 -0.88 -1.59 -4.76
C GLY A 134 -1.97 -2.14 -3.88
N ILE A 135 -1.83 -3.41 -3.49
CA ILE A 135 -2.75 -4.07 -2.58
C ILE A 135 -2.77 -3.33 -1.24
N ALA A 136 -1.60 -2.92 -0.72
CA ALA A 136 -1.51 -2.17 0.53
C ALA A 136 -2.25 -0.83 0.44
N LEU A 137 -2.04 -0.07 -0.63
CA LEU A 137 -2.69 1.24 -0.83
C LEU A 137 -4.20 1.11 -1.01
N ALA A 138 -4.66 0.17 -1.86
CA ALA A 138 -6.09 -0.07 -2.06
C ALA A 138 -6.77 -0.51 -0.76
N SER A 139 -6.15 -1.45 -0.03
CA SER A 139 -6.68 -1.96 1.23
C SER A 139 -6.69 -0.88 2.32
N PHE A 140 -5.72 0.04 2.33
CA PHE A 140 -5.72 1.20 3.23
C PHE A 140 -6.91 2.12 2.95
N LEU A 141 -7.10 2.53 1.69
CA LEU A 141 -8.18 3.43 1.29
C LEU A 141 -9.55 2.83 1.57
N VAL A 142 -9.76 1.55 1.22
CA VAL A 142 -10.98 0.82 1.54
C VAL A 142 -11.19 0.76 3.04
N GLY A 143 -10.14 0.46 3.82
CA GLY A 143 -10.18 0.43 5.27
C GLY A 143 -10.69 1.75 5.85
N ILE A 144 -10.06 2.87 5.47
CA ILE A 144 -10.46 4.21 5.92
C ILE A 144 -11.88 4.57 5.50
N LEU A 145 -12.28 4.29 4.26
CA LEU A 145 -13.64 4.58 3.79
C LEU A 145 -14.69 3.85 4.64
N PHE A 146 -14.48 2.57 4.92
CA PHE A 146 -15.39 1.79 5.75
C PHE A 146 -15.37 2.23 7.22
N LEU A 147 -14.23 2.67 7.76
CA LEU A 147 -14.17 3.28 9.09
C LEU A 147 -14.91 4.62 9.14
N GLY A 148 -14.69 5.50 8.16
CA GLY A 148 -15.40 6.77 8.05
C GLY A 148 -16.92 6.57 7.89
N ARG A 149 -17.35 5.47 7.26
CA ARG A 149 -18.77 5.13 7.19
C ARG A 149 -19.38 4.81 8.56
N VAL A 150 -18.59 4.29 9.52
CA VAL A 150 -19.08 3.98 10.88
C VAL A 150 -19.54 5.26 11.59
N THR A 151 -18.85 6.39 11.43
CA THR A 151 -19.21 7.65 12.12
C THR A 151 -20.54 8.24 11.67
N PHE A 152 -21.08 7.83 10.51
CA PHE A 152 -22.40 8.25 10.02
C PHE A 152 -23.53 7.28 10.39
N HIS A 153 -23.19 6.16 11.07
CA HIS A 153 -24.13 5.10 11.50
C HIS A 153 -23.94 4.74 12.98
N THR A 154 -23.25 5.59 13.75
CA THR A 154 -23.12 5.61 15.21
C THR A 154 -23.97 6.72 15.79
#